data_AF-A0A379AAH4-F1
#
_entry.id   AF-A0A379AAH4-F1
#
_cell.length_a   1.000
_cell.length_b   1.000
_cell.length_c   1.000
_cell.angle_alpha   90.00
_cell.angle_beta   90.00
_cell.angle_gamma   90.00
#
_symmetry.space_group_name_H-M   'P 1'
#
loop_
_entity.id
_entity.type
_entity.pdbx_description
1 polymer ?
#
loop_
_entity_poly.entity_id
_entity_poly.type
_entity_poly.pdbx_seq_one_letter_code
_entity_poly.pdbx_strand_id
1 'polypeptide(L)'
;MKALNAIAILLTAMLLQGCVAVVAGGAAVATKTATDPRSVGTQVDDSTLELRVTNALAKDQQIKTDARIIATAYQGKVLLTGQAPSQEIANRAKQITMGR
;
A
#
# COMPACT_ATOMS: atom_id res chain seq x y z
N MET A 1 -6.76 11.56 47.16
CA MET A 1 -7.40 12.42 46.14
C MET A 1 -6.42 12.97 45.10
N LYS A 2 -5.22 13.46 45.46
CA LYS A 2 -4.25 14.00 44.48
C LYS A 2 -3.72 12.97 43.46
N ALA A 3 -3.46 11.74 43.89
CA ALA A 3 -2.98 10.67 43.00
C ALA A 3 -4.03 10.21 41.96
N LEU A 4 -5.32 10.22 42.34
CA LEU A 4 -6.42 9.85 41.44
C LEU A 4 -6.55 10.87 40.29
N ASN A 5 -6.39 12.16 40.61
CA ASN A 5 -6.43 13.23 39.62
C ASN A 5 -5.20 13.16 38.68
N ALA A 6 -4.02 12.82 39.19
CA ALA A 6 -2.83 12.65 38.37
C ALA A 6 -2.96 11.47 37.39
N ILE A 7 -3.54 10.35 37.84
CA ILE A 7 -3.82 9.19 36.99
C ILE A 7 -4.85 9.54 35.91
N ALA A 8 -5.92 10.25 36.27
CA ALA A 8 -6.92 10.70 35.31
C ALA A 8 -6.30 11.59 34.22
N ILE A 9 -5.48 12.57 34.60
CA ILE A 9 -4.79 13.46 33.65
C ILE A 9 -3.87 12.67 32.71
N LEU A 10 -3.13 11.68 33.24
CA LEU A 10 -2.24 10.85 32.45
C LEU A 10 -3.01 9.99 31.43
N LEU A 11 -4.13 9.38 31.83
CA LEU A 11 -4.99 8.62 30.92
C LEU A 11 -5.57 9.52 29.81
N THR A 12 -6.07 10.70 30.15
CA THR A 12 -6.63 11.62 29.15
C THR A 12 -5.55 12.12 28.17
N ALA A 13 -4.34 12.38 28.66
CA ALA A 13 -3.21 12.80 27.82
C ALA A 13 -2.77 11.68 26.85
N MET A 14 -2.82 10.42 27.29
CA MET A 14 -2.47 9.26 26.47
C MET A 14 -3.53 8.99 25.38
N LEU A 15 -4.81 9.22 25.70
CA LEU A 15 -5.91 9.15 24.72
C LEU A 15 -5.86 10.30 23.69
N LEU A 16 -5.32 11.46 24.05
CA LEU A 16 -5.19 12.62 23.15
C LEU A 16 -4.09 12.49 22.09
N GLN A 17 -3.14 11.55 22.26
CA GLN A 17 -2.08 11.27 21.27
C GLN A 17 -2.64 10.70 19.95
N GLY A 18 -3.89 10.19 19.95
CA GLY A 18 -4.55 9.65 18.76
C GLY A 18 -4.82 10.67 17.66
N CYS A 19 -4.87 11.97 17.96
CA CYS A 19 -5.12 13.01 16.96
C CYS A 19 -4.03 13.08 15.89
N VAL A 20 -2.76 12.83 16.24
CA VAL A 20 -1.66 12.94 15.25
C VAL A 20 -1.70 11.75 14.27
N ALA A 21 -2.00 10.55 14.76
CA ALA A 21 -2.18 9.37 13.91
C ALA A 21 -3.41 9.50 12.99
N VAL A 22 -4.51 10.03 13.51
CA VAL A 22 -5.74 10.28 12.74
C VAL A 22 -5.57 11.43 11.75
N VAL A 23 -4.85 12.50 12.08
CA VAL A 23 -4.61 13.61 11.15
C VAL A 23 -3.58 13.22 10.09
N ALA A 24 -2.45 12.60 10.46
CA ALA A 24 -1.45 12.18 9.49
C ALA A 24 -1.95 11.04 8.58
N GLY A 25 -2.63 10.04 9.16
CA GLY A 25 -3.23 8.95 8.39
C GLY A 25 -4.51 9.37 7.66
N GLY A 26 -5.42 10.06 8.34
CA GLY A 26 -6.72 10.47 7.82
C GLY A 26 -6.68 11.62 6.84
N ALA A 27 -5.79 12.61 6.96
CA ALA A 27 -5.67 13.66 5.94
C ALA A 27 -5.05 13.12 4.64
N ALA A 28 -4.07 12.22 4.73
CA ALA A 28 -3.50 11.55 3.56
C ALA A 28 -4.54 10.65 2.85
N VAL A 29 -5.38 9.95 3.62
CA VAL A 29 -6.51 9.16 3.08
C VAL A 29 -7.59 10.08 2.50
N ALA A 30 -8.03 11.11 3.22
CA ALA A 30 -9.10 12.02 2.80
C ALA A 30 -8.77 12.79 1.51
N THR A 31 -7.53 13.27 1.37
CA THR A 31 -7.09 14.00 0.16
C THR A 31 -7.01 13.11 -1.08
N LYS A 32 -6.57 11.85 -0.92
CA LYS A 32 -6.60 10.86 -2.02
C LYS A 32 -8.02 10.45 -2.39
N THR A 33 -8.92 10.37 -1.42
CA THR A 33 -10.33 10.02 -1.68
C THR A 33 -11.17 11.16 -2.26
N ALA A 34 -10.80 12.43 -2.03
CA ALA A 34 -11.56 13.57 -2.52
C ALA A 34 -11.31 13.89 -4.00
N THR A 35 -10.17 13.46 -4.57
CA THR A 35 -9.78 13.72 -5.96
C THR A 35 -9.98 12.51 -6.87
N ASP A 36 -10.02 11.31 -6.30
CA ASP A 36 -10.33 10.10 -7.05
C ASP A 36 -11.85 9.85 -7.05
N PRO A 37 -12.51 9.77 -8.22
CA PRO A 37 -13.96 9.48 -8.30
C PRO A 37 -14.31 8.08 -7.79
N ARG A 38 -13.31 7.23 -7.49
CA ARG A 38 -13.49 5.84 -7.06
C ARG A 38 -13.65 5.76 -5.54
N SER A 39 -14.48 4.80 -5.11
CA SER A 39 -14.71 4.53 -3.69
C SER A 39 -13.41 4.25 -2.93
N VAL A 40 -13.38 4.59 -1.64
CA VAL A 40 -12.25 4.28 -0.74
C VAL A 40 -11.96 2.77 -0.74
N GLY A 41 -13.00 1.94 -0.79
CA GLY A 41 -12.87 0.48 -0.89
C GLY A 41 -12.05 0.06 -2.11
N THR A 42 -12.38 0.60 -3.30
CA THR A 42 -11.64 0.32 -4.53
C THR A 42 -10.16 0.76 -4.43
N GLN A 43 -9.88 1.89 -3.79
CA GLN A 43 -8.50 2.37 -3.60
C GLN A 43 -7.70 1.46 -2.66
N VAL A 44 -8.33 0.96 -1.60
CA VAL A 44 -7.72 0.00 -0.66
C VAL A 44 -7.49 -1.35 -1.34
N ASP A 45 -8.45 -1.83 -2.12
CA ASP A 45 -8.34 -3.08 -2.88
C ASP A 45 -7.20 -2.99 -3.90
N ASP A 46 -7.12 -1.89 -4.66
CA ASP A 46 -6.05 -1.65 -5.62
C ASP A 46 -4.68 -1.58 -4.92
N SER A 47 -4.57 -0.84 -3.81
CA SER A 47 -3.31 -0.74 -3.06
C SER A 47 -2.87 -2.11 -2.52
N THR A 48 -3.83 -2.91 -2.06
CA THR A 48 -3.58 -4.28 -1.58
C THR A 48 -3.12 -5.18 -2.73
N LEU A 49 -3.76 -5.08 -3.90
CA LEU A 49 -3.39 -5.82 -5.09
C LEU A 49 -1.98 -5.45 -5.57
N GLU A 50 -1.65 -4.16 -5.61
CA GLU A 50 -0.34 -3.65 -5.99
C GLU A 50 0.76 -4.18 -5.06
N LEU A 51 0.53 -4.17 -3.74
CA LEU A 51 1.44 -4.73 -2.75
C LEU A 51 1.63 -6.25 -2.94
N ARG A 52 0.55 -6.99 -3.22
CA ARG A 52 0.63 -8.45 -3.46
C ARG A 52 1.46 -8.77 -4.69
N VAL A 53 1.22 -8.08 -5.80
CA VAL A 53 1.96 -8.29 -7.05
C VAL A 53 3.42 -7.89 -6.89
N THR A 54 3.70 -6.71 -6.31
CA THR A 54 5.06 -6.23 -6.08
C THR A 54 5.85 -7.21 -5.20
N ASN A 55 5.23 -7.74 -4.14
CA ASN A 55 5.85 -8.76 -3.30
C ASN A 55 6.09 -10.08 -4.04
N ALA A 56 5.17 -10.49 -4.92
CA ALA A 56 5.36 -11.70 -5.72
C ALA A 56 6.52 -11.55 -6.73
N LEU A 57 6.61 -10.40 -7.40
CA LEU A 57 7.72 -10.08 -8.31
C LEU A 57 9.06 -9.99 -7.57
N ALA A 58 9.08 -9.40 -6.37
CA ALA A 58 10.30 -9.26 -5.57
C ALA A 58 10.83 -10.60 -5.00
N LYS A 59 9.97 -11.62 -4.90
CA LYS A 59 10.36 -12.98 -4.52
C LYS A 59 11.02 -13.76 -5.65
N ASP A 60 10.79 -13.37 -6.90
CA ASP A 60 11.44 -14.00 -8.05
C ASP A 60 12.85 -13.43 -8.24
N GLN A 61 13.85 -14.28 -8.02
CA GLN A 61 15.25 -13.88 -8.03
C GLN A 61 15.72 -13.40 -9.42
N GLN A 62 15.16 -13.97 -10.49
CA GLN A 62 15.52 -13.63 -11.86
C GLN A 62 15.02 -12.22 -12.20
N ILE A 63 13.75 -11.92 -11.88
CA ILE A 63 13.18 -10.58 -12.07
C ILE A 63 13.93 -9.56 -11.21
N LYS A 64 14.22 -9.88 -9.95
CA LYS A 64 14.90 -8.98 -9.02
C LYS A 64 16.31 -8.57 -9.48
N THR A 65 17.02 -9.47 -10.16
CA THR A 65 18.42 -9.27 -10.57
C THR A 65 18.50 -8.64 -11.95
N ASP A 66 17.70 -9.13 -12.89
CA ASP A 66 17.90 -8.86 -14.31
C ASP A 66 16.93 -7.82 -14.85
N ALA A 67 15.83 -7.52 -14.14
CA ALA A 67 14.78 -6.64 -14.62
C ALA A 67 14.38 -5.58 -13.58
N ARG A 68 13.79 -4.49 -14.07
CA ARG A 68 13.15 -3.48 -13.22
C ARG A 68 11.72 -3.30 -13.71
N ILE A 69 10.79 -3.91 -12.99
CA ILE A 69 9.36 -3.91 -13.32
C ILE A 69 8.61 -3.25 -12.17
N ILE A 70 7.73 -2.32 -12.51
CA ILE A 70 6.84 -1.59 -11.60
C ILE A 70 5.42 -2.07 -11.90
N ALA A 71 4.73 -2.54 -10.86
CA ALA A 71 3.32 -2.88 -10.91
C ALA A 71 2.48 -1.70 -10.45
N THR A 72 1.41 -1.39 -11.16
CA THR A 72 0.43 -0.38 -10.76
C THR A 72 -0.96 -0.98 -10.89
N ALA A 73 -1.76 -0.89 -9.82
CA ALA A 73 -3.12 -1.40 -9.81
C ALA A 73 -4.14 -0.26 -9.96
N TYR A 74 -5.14 -0.47 -10.82
CA TYR A 74 -6.23 0.47 -11.01
C TYR A 74 -7.52 -0.26 -11.39
N GLN A 75 -8.57 -0.12 -10.57
CA GLN A 75 -9.86 -0.79 -10.75
C GLN A 75 -9.72 -2.31 -10.94
N GLY A 76 -8.90 -2.95 -10.11
CA GLY A 76 -8.65 -4.39 -10.15
C GLY A 76 -7.83 -4.88 -11.35
N LYS A 77 -7.35 -3.98 -12.21
CA LYS A 77 -6.42 -4.31 -13.30
C LYS A 77 -5.00 -3.95 -12.90
N VAL A 78 -4.06 -4.79 -13.28
CA VAL A 78 -2.63 -4.59 -13.02
C VAL A 78 -1.93 -4.24 -14.32
N LEU A 79 -1.26 -3.10 -14.34
CA LEU A 79 -0.34 -2.70 -15.40
C LEU A 79 1.09 -2.96 -14.92
N LEU A 80 1.86 -3.71 -15.70
CA LEU A 80 3.29 -3.89 -15.49
C LEU A 80 4.05 -2.99 -16.48
N THR A 81 4.96 -2.16 -15.96
CA THR A 81 5.81 -1.28 -16.76
C THR A 81 7.26 -1.44 -16.36
N GLY A 82 8.21 -1.21 -17.28
CA GLY A 82 9.62 -1.23 -16.95
C GLY A 82 10.51 -1.85 -18.03
N GLN A 83 11.66 -2.35 -17.61
CA GLN A 83 12.70 -2.90 -18.47
C GLN A 83 13.00 -4.34 -18.10
N ALA A 84 13.13 -5.19 -19.12
CA ALA A 84 13.59 -6.57 -19.00
C ALA A 84 14.54 -6.87 -20.17
N PRO A 85 15.59 -7.69 -19.95
CA PRO A 85 16.60 -7.96 -20.97
C PRO A 85 16.13 -8.95 -22.04
N SER A 86 15.02 -9.65 -21.80
CA SER A 86 14.40 -10.54 -22.79
C SER A 86 12.88 -10.62 -22.60
N GLN A 87 12.19 -11.05 -23.67
CA GLN A 87 10.75 -11.29 -23.63
C GLN A 87 10.37 -12.41 -22.65
N GLU A 88 11.26 -13.37 -22.41
CA GLU A 88 11.03 -14.46 -21.45
C GLU A 88 10.89 -13.94 -20.02
N ILE A 89 11.76 -13.01 -19.59
CA ILE A 89 11.68 -12.42 -18.27
C ILE A 89 10.42 -11.55 -18.13
N ALA A 90 10.05 -10.81 -19.17
CA ALA A 90 8.80 -10.07 -19.21
C ALA A 90 7.57 -10.99 -19.09
N ASN A 91 7.60 -12.14 -19.78
CA ASN A 91 6.54 -13.14 -19.71
C ASN A 91 6.47 -13.83 -18.33
N ARG A 92 7.60 -14.11 -17.69
CA ARG A 92 7.65 -14.61 -16.31
C ARG A 92 7.00 -13.65 -15.33
N ALA A 93 7.30 -12.34 -15.43
CA ALA A 93 6.66 -11.32 -14.60
C ALA A 93 5.14 -11.28 -14.78
N LYS A 94 4.67 -11.44 -16.02
CA LYS A 94 3.24 -11.58 -16.32
C LYS A 94 2.64 -12.83 -15.68
N GLN A 95 3.30 -13.99 -15.76
CA GLN A 95 2.80 -15.23 -15.15
C GLN A 95 2.65 -15.12 -13.63
N ILE A 96 3.68 -14.61 -12.95
CA ILE A 96 3.66 -14.37 -11.50
C ILE A 96 2.51 -13.45 -11.11
N THR A 97 2.28 -12.39 -11.88
CA THR A 97 1.18 -11.44 -11.65
C THR A 97 -0.19 -12.10 -11.82
N MET A 98 -0.31 -13.05 -12.75
CA MET A 98 -1.53 -13.84 -12.96
C MET A 98 -1.71 -14.98 -11.93
N GLY A 99 -0.76 -15.17 -11.01
CA GLY A 99 -0.79 -16.23 -10.01
C GLY A 99 -0.46 -17.62 -10.57
N ARG A 100 0.33 -17.69 -11.65
CA ARG A 100 0.82 -18.94 -12.27
C ARG A 100 2.33 -19.03 -12.25
#